data_AF-A0A432SY92-F1
#
_entry.id   AF-A0A432SY92-F1
#
_cell.length_a   1.000
_cell.length_b   1.000
_cell.length_c   1.000
_cell.angle_alpha   90.00
_cell.angle_beta   90.00
_cell.angle_gamma   90.00
#
_symmetry.space_group_name_H-M   'P 1'
#
loop_
_entity.id
_entity.type
_entity.pdbx_description
1 polymer ?
#
loop_
_entity_poly.entity_id
_entity_poly.type
_entity_poly.pdbx_seq_one_letter_code
_entity_poly.pdbx_strand_id
1 'polypeptide(L)' 'MKEFFKTIYGVGILFFYYMKWLIFIGLPILYFGLEYSSNLTMNILWFYSLGLIIKDFIYLVILKKR' A
#
# COMPACT_ATOMS: atom_id res chain seq x y z
N MET A 1 -19.55 -16.63 6.12
CA MET A 1 -18.69 -16.23 4.99
C MET A 1 -18.68 -14.72 4.73
N LYS A 2 -19.84 -14.06 4.48
CA LYS A 2 -19.89 -12.61 4.21
C LYS A 2 -19.21 -11.73 5.29
N GLU A 3 -19.42 -12.05 6.57
CA GLU A 3 -18.78 -11.41 7.73
C GLU A 3 -17.25 -11.50 7.71
N PHE A 4 -16.71 -12.64 7.32
CA PHE A 4 -15.26 -12.92 7.31
C PHE A 4 -14.55 -12.11 6.23
N PHE A 5 -15.12 -12.07 5.02
CA PHE A 5 -14.60 -11.21 3.94
C PHE A 5 -14.68 -9.73 4.29
N LYS A 6 -15.77 -9.29 4.95
CA LYS A 6 -15.91 -7.91 5.42
C LYS A 6 -14.84 -7.55 6.46
N THR A 7 -14.53 -8.48 7.35
CA THR A 7 -13.50 -8.31 8.38
C THR A 7 -12.10 -8.25 7.77
N ILE A 8 -11.75 -9.20 6.89
CA ILE A 8 -10.45 -9.21 6.20
C ILE A 8 -10.27 -7.95 5.36
N TYR A 9 -11.34 -7.51 4.68
CA TYR A 9 -11.29 -6.30 3.87
C TYR A 9 -11.11 -5.04 4.75
N GLY A 10 -11.84 -4.94 5.86
CA GLY A 10 -11.69 -3.82 6.80
C GLY A 10 -10.31 -3.79 7.47
N VAL A 11 -9.82 -4.93 7.93
CA VAL A 11 -8.48 -5.08 8.51
C VAL A 11 -7.40 -4.78 7.47
N GLY A 12 -7.57 -5.26 6.24
CA GLY A 12 -6.66 -4.99 5.14
C GLY A 12 -6.57 -3.49 4.84
N ILE A 13 -7.70 -2.79 4.77
CA ILE A 13 -7.71 -1.34 4.56
C ILE A 13 -6.97 -0.61 5.70
N LEU A 14 -7.27 -0.95 6.96
CA LEU A 14 -6.58 -0.35 8.12
C LEU A 14 -5.08 -0.62 8.07
N PHE A 15 -4.69 -1.86 7.80
CA PHE A 15 -3.30 -2.26 7.67
C PHE A 15 -2.59 -1.43 6.58
N PHE A 16 -3.14 -1.40 5.37
CA PHE A 16 -2.53 -0.64 4.28
C PHE A 16 -2.58 0.87 4.53
N TYR A 17 -3.56 1.41 5.26
CA TYR A 17 -3.61 2.83 5.59
C TYR A 17 -2.38 3.29 6.38
N TYR A 18 -1.94 2.49 7.38
CA TYR A 18 -0.75 2.77 8.17
C TYR A 18 0.54 2.27 7.51
N MET A 19 0.51 1.10 6.89
CA MET A 19 1.71 0.45 6.35
C MET A 19 2.11 0.93 4.96
N LYS A 20 1.25 1.64 4.21
CA LYS A 20 1.55 2.08 2.83
C LYS A 20 2.87 2.82 2.73
N TRP A 21 3.15 3.72 3.67
CA TRP A 21 4.39 4.53 3.67
C TRP A 21 5.61 3.70 4.04
N LEU A 22 5.46 2.81 5.03
CA LEU A 22 6.53 1.90 5.46
C LEU A 22 6.92 0.94 4.34
N ILE A 23 5.93 0.36 3.64
CA ILE A 23 6.15 -0.54 2.51
C ILE A 23 6.72 0.25 1.32
N PHE A 24 6.17 1.43 1.03
CA PHE A 24 6.60 2.24 -0.11
C PHE A 24 8.05 2.70 -0.02
N ILE A 25 8.52 3.09 1.18
CA ILE A 25 9.89 3.56 1.43
C ILE A 25 10.82 2.39 1.81
N GLY A 26 10.32 1.44 2.61
CA GLY A 26 11.10 0.32 3.11
C GLY A 26 11.54 -0.65 2.02
N LEU A 27 10.69 -0.91 1.01
CA LEU A 27 11.07 -1.83 -0.09
C LEU A 27 12.21 -1.33 -0.96
N PRO A 28 12.22 -0.07 -1.44
CA PRO A 28 13.38 0.51 -2.10
C PRO A 28 14.64 0.46 -1.24
N ILE A 29 14.53 0.72 0.06
CA ILE A 29 15.67 0.63 0.98
C ILE A 29 16.20 -0.80 1.08
N LEU A 30 15.32 -1.81 1.15
CA LEU A 30 15.75 -3.21 1.17
C LEU A 30 16.41 -3.63 -0.15
N TYR A 31 15.87 -3.21 -1.29
CA TYR A 31 16.42 -3.59 -2.59
C TYR A 31 17.71 -2.86 -2.95
N PHE A 32 17.78 -1.55 -2.72
CA PHE A 32 18.95 -0.75 -3.09
C PHE A 32 20.01 -0.68 -1.98
N GLY A 33 19.61 -0.79 -0.71
CA GLY A 33 20.51 -0.68 0.44
C GLY A 33 21.01 -2.01 0.99
N LEU A 34 20.24 -3.09 0.83
CA LEU A 34 20.57 -4.42 1.36
C LEU A 34 20.74 -5.50 0.28
N GLU A 35 20.66 -5.14 -1.01
CA GLU A 35 20.71 -6.07 -2.16
C GLU A 35 19.78 -7.29 -1.98
N TYR A 36 18.64 -7.07 -1.32
CA TYR A 36 17.74 -8.15 -0.98
C TYR A 36 17.13 -8.77 -2.24
N SER A 37 17.00 -10.10 -2.26
CA SER A 37 16.45 -10.80 -3.43
C SER A 37 15.05 -10.28 -3.78
N SER A 38 14.88 -9.88 -5.03
CA SER A 38 13.62 -9.37 -5.55
C SER A 38 12.55 -10.45 -5.51
N ASN A 39 11.57 -10.29 -4.62
CA ASN A 39 10.46 -11.22 -4.47
C ASN A 39 9.21 -10.65 -5.13
N LEU A 40 8.55 -11.46 -5.97
CA LEU A 40 7.33 -11.07 -6.67
C LEU A 40 6.23 -10.59 -5.70
N THR A 41 6.09 -11.26 -4.56
CA THR A 41 5.12 -10.91 -3.51
C THR A 41 5.35 -9.49 -2.98
N MET A 42 6.60 -9.11 -2.72
CA MET A 42 6.90 -7.76 -2.24
C MET A 42 6.64 -6.70 -3.30
N ASN A 43 6.96 -6.99 -4.56
CA ASN A 43 6.66 -6.08 -5.66
C ASN A 43 5.15 -5.84 -5.81
N ILE A 44 4.33 -6.89 -5.71
CA ILE A 44 2.87 -6.77 -5.75
C ILE A 44 2.36 -5.95 -4.55
N LEU A 45 2.87 -6.18 -3.34
CA LEU A 45 2.52 -5.40 -2.14
C LEU A 45 2.84 -3.92 -2.30
N TRP A 46 3.99 -3.63 -2.91
CA TRP A 46 4.44 -2.28 -3.19
C TRP A 46 3.56 -1.60 -4.25
N PHE A 47 3.25 -2.28 -5.35
CA PHE A 47 2.33 -1.78 -6.38
C PHE A 47 0.93 -1.51 -5.82
N TYR A 48 0.41 -2.38 -4.95
CA TYR A 48 -0.87 -2.16 -4.28
C TYR A 48 -0.84 -0.92 -3.38
N SER A 49 0.24 -0.74 -2.62
CA SER A 49 0.46 0.45 -1.79
C SER A 49 0.57 1.73 -2.62
N LEU A 50 1.24 1.66 -3.78
CA LEU A 50 1.29 2.75 -4.76
C LEU A 50 -0.10 3.15 -5.25
N GLY A 51 -0.93 2.17 -5.63
CA GLY A 51 -2.30 2.42 -6.09
C GLY A 51 -3.15 3.14 -5.03
N LEU A 52 -2.98 2.77 -3.75
CA LEU A 52 -3.64 3.45 -2.63
C LEU A 52 -3.14 4.89 -2.44
N ILE A 53 -1.84 5.13 -2.54
CA ILE A 53 -1.25 6.47 -2.46
C ILE A 53 -1.74 7.35 -3.62
N ILE A 54 -1.77 6.81 -4.83
CA ILE A 54 -2.28 7.51 -6.01
C ILE A 54 -3.75 7.86 -5.82
N LYS A 55 -4.58 6.93 -5.34
CA LYS A 55 -5.98 7.19 -5.03
C LYS A 55 -6.13 8.32 -4.00
N ASP A 56 -5.37 8.29 -2.91
CA ASP A 56 -5.39 9.34 -1.89
C ASP A 56 -4.93 10.69 -2.47
N PHE A 57 -3.90 10.69 -3.30
CA PHE A 57 -3.40 11.89 -3.97
C PHE A 57 -4.43 12.47 -4.94
N ILE A 58 -5.07 11.63 -5.77
CA ILE A 58 -6.16 12.01 -6.66
C ILE A 58 -7.32 12.59 -5.85
N TYR A 59 -7.71 11.95 -4.75
CA TYR A 59 -8.76 12.46 -3.87
C TYR A 59 -8.39 13.83 -3.28
N LEU A 60 -7.16 14.00 -2.79
CA LEU A 60 -6.68 15.29 -2.28
C LEU A 60 -6.65 16.37 -3.36
N VAL A 61 -6.18 16.05 -4.58
CA VAL A 61 -6.03 17.01 -5.68
C VAL A 61 -7.39 17.39 -6.28
N ILE A 62 -8.31 16.44 -6.44
CA ILE A 62 -9.63 16.68 -7.04
C ILE A 62 -10.61 17.27 -6.02
N LEU A 63 -10.61 16.81 -4.77
CA LEU A 63 -11.57 17.25 -3.76
C LEU A 63 -11.24 18.61 -3.13
N LYS A 64 -9.97 19.06 -3.17
CA LYS A 64 -9.57 20.39 -2.68
C LYS A 64 -10.05 21.55 -3.59
N LYS A 65 -10.76 21.25 -4.68
CA LYS A 65 -11.31 22.23 -5.62
C LYS A 65 -12.75 22.67 -5.28
N ARG A 66 -13.29 22.30 -4.11
CA ARG A 66 -14.59 22.78 -3.63
C ARG A 66 -14.44 23.51 -2.30
#